data_AF-A0A839N4G2-F1
#
_entry.id   AF-A0A839N4G2-F1
#
_cell.length_a   1.000
_cell.length_b   1.000
_cell.length_c   1.000
_cell.angle_alpha   90.00
_cell.angle_beta   90.00
_cell.angle_gamma   90.00
#
_symmetry.space_group_name_H-M   'P 1'
#
loop_
_entity.id
_entity.type
_entity.pdbx_description
1 polymer ?
#
loop_
_entity_poly.entity_id
_entity_poly.type
_entity_poly.pdbx_seq_one_letter_code
_entity_poly.pdbx_strand_id
1 'polypeptide(L)'
;MASDLSLFGGTGSSTALTGQPLGRGVSKQVKKSTDLVVGRGAVAYTTDTVRAGLTYSALNNIGTLVGAAEQLMQVAPGGQAYYEACLNAYALGAANAIARFQ
;
A
#
# COMPACT_ATOMS: atom_id res chain seq x y z
N MET A 1 60.90 -8.21 -34.08
CA MET A 1 60.85 -7.13 -35.08
C MET A 1 59.54 -6.39 -34.89
N ALA A 2 59.64 -5.06 -34.81
CA ALA A 2 58.62 -4.13 -34.40
C ALA A 2 57.63 -3.77 -35.52
N SER A 3 56.45 -3.28 -35.08
CA SER A 3 55.57 -2.29 -35.71
C SER A 3 54.81 -2.75 -36.97
N ASP A 4 53.56 -2.36 -37.23
CA ASP A 4 53.03 -1.01 -37.13
C ASP A 4 51.51 -0.92 -36.92
N LEU A 5 51.14 0.23 -36.35
CA LEU A 5 49.81 0.75 -36.07
C LEU A 5 49.19 1.28 -37.38
N SER A 6 47.91 0.97 -37.66
CA SER A 6 47.13 1.67 -38.71
C SER A 6 45.70 1.81 -38.19
N LEU A 7 45.30 2.98 -37.69
CA LEU A 7 44.92 4.20 -38.43
C LEU A 7 43.57 4.04 -39.14
N PHE A 8 42.53 4.48 -38.43
CA PHE A 8 41.33 5.16 -38.93
C PHE A 8 40.55 4.54 -40.10
N GLY A 9 39.31 4.09 -39.83
CA GLY A 9 38.30 3.92 -40.88
C GLY A 9 37.02 3.26 -40.36
N GLY A 10 35.93 4.02 -40.27
CA GLY A 10 34.62 3.42 -39.99
C GLY A 10 33.58 4.35 -39.39
N THR A 11 33.41 5.56 -39.95
CA THR A 11 32.24 6.39 -39.71
C THR A 11 31.00 5.78 -40.39
N GLY A 12 29.93 5.58 -39.63
CA GLY A 12 28.57 5.81 -40.11
C GLY A 12 27.65 4.59 -40.22
N SER A 13 26.60 4.60 -39.39
CA SER A 13 25.20 4.24 -39.68
C SER A 13 24.55 3.80 -38.36
N SER A 14 24.12 4.72 -37.47
CA SER A 14 22.86 5.48 -37.56
C SER A 14 21.63 4.61 -37.81
N THR A 15 21.34 3.68 -36.89
CA THR A 15 19.97 3.22 -36.66
C THR A 15 19.28 4.21 -35.71
N ALA A 16 18.95 5.39 -36.24
CA ALA A 16 18.19 6.42 -35.55
C ALA A 16 16.70 6.20 -35.79
N LEU A 17 16.06 5.41 -34.92
CA LEU A 17 14.62 5.44 -34.69
C LEU A 17 14.36 5.04 -33.23
N THR A 18 14.48 6.01 -32.31
CA THR A 18 13.72 6.19 -31.05
C THR A 18 14.53 7.02 -30.06
N GLY A 19 14.03 8.22 -29.74
CA GLY A 19 14.44 8.99 -28.56
C GLY A 19 15.66 9.88 -28.76
N GLN A 20 15.43 11.20 -28.86
CA GLN A 20 16.48 12.17 -28.55
C GLN A 20 17.06 11.83 -27.15
N PRO A 21 18.39 11.86 -26.96
CA PRO A 21 18.98 11.72 -25.65
C PRO A 21 18.51 12.88 -24.77
N LEU A 22 17.65 12.58 -23.81
CA LEU A 22 17.23 13.53 -22.78
C LEU A 22 18.51 14.09 -22.13
N GLY A 23 18.63 15.42 -22.06
CA GLY A 23 19.79 16.06 -21.43
C GLY A 23 19.96 15.55 -19.99
N ARG A 24 21.20 15.42 -19.50
CA ARG A 24 21.51 14.84 -18.17
C ARG A 24 20.65 15.41 -17.03
N GLY A 25 20.29 16.69 -17.10
CA GLY A 25 19.38 17.33 -16.13
C GLY A 25 17.96 16.77 -16.16
N VAL A 26 17.42 16.52 -17.35
CA VAL A 26 16.11 15.89 -17.55
C VAL A 26 16.11 14.46 -17.04
N SER A 27 17.15 13.67 -17.31
CA SER A 27 17.26 12.30 -16.80
C SER A 27 17.30 12.24 -15.27
N LYS A 28 18.02 13.17 -14.62
CA LYS A 28 18.03 13.30 -13.15
C LYS A 28 16.65 13.68 -12.60
N GLN A 29 15.97 14.62 -13.25
CA GLN A 29 14.63 15.06 -12.85
C GLN A 29 13.61 13.93 -12.97
N VAL A 30 13.62 13.19 -14.08
CA VAL A 30 12.77 12.01 -14.30
C VAL A 30 13.03 10.96 -13.21
N LYS A 31 14.31 10.65 -12.92
CA LYS A 31 14.64 9.71 -11.85
C LYS A 31 14.10 10.16 -10.49
N LYS A 32 14.29 11.42 -10.12
CA LYS A 32 13.75 11.96 -8.86
C LYS A 32 12.23 11.86 -8.78
N SER A 33 11.50 12.17 -9.87
CA SER A 33 10.05 12.02 -9.89
C SER A 33 9.60 10.56 -9.76
N THR A 34 10.31 9.64 -10.41
CA THR A 34 10.02 8.20 -10.30
C THR A 34 10.24 7.71 -8.87
N ASP A 35 11.36 8.07 -8.26
CA ASP A 35 11.68 7.65 -6.89
C ASP A 35 10.64 8.19 -5.88
N LEU A 36 10.12 9.41 -6.10
CA LEU A 36 9.02 9.98 -5.29
C LEU A 36 7.70 9.22 -5.46
N VAL A 37 7.34 8.85 -6.70
CA VAL A 37 6.11 8.08 -6.97
C VAL A 37 6.20 6.68 -6.37
N VAL A 38 7.35 6.01 -6.50
CA VAL A 38 7.60 4.69 -5.89
C VAL A 38 7.50 4.78 -4.37
N GLY A 39 8.10 5.80 -3.75
CA GLY A 39 8.01 6.02 -2.31
C GLY A 39 6.57 6.23 -1.82
N ARG A 40 5.79 7.05 -2.52
CA ARG A 40 4.36 7.24 -2.22
C ARG A 40 3.55 5.96 -2.40
N GLY A 41 3.84 5.18 -3.43
CA GLY A 41 3.21 3.88 -3.68
C GLY A 41 3.49 2.88 -2.56
N ALA A 42 4.74 2.81 -2.09
CA ALA A 42 5.11 1.95 -0.97
C ALA A 42 4.35 2.32 0.31
N VAL A 43 4.27 3.61 0.64
CA VAL A 43 3.50 4.08 1.80
C VAL A 43 2.03 3.72 1.65
N ALA A 44 1.41 4.01 0.51
CA ALA A 44 0.00 3.70 0.28
C ALA A 44 -0.30 2.20 0.39
N TYR A 45 0.57 1.35 -0.17
CA TYR A 45 0.44 -0.10 -0.08
C TYR A 45 0.57 -0.62 1.36
N THR A 46 1.54 -0.12 2.12
CA THR A 46 1.70 -0.48 3.54
C THR A 46 0.51 -0.02 4.36
N THR A 47 0.03 1.21 4.16
CA THR A 47 -1.17 1.74 4.84
C THR A 47 -2.38 0.85 4.56
N ASP A 48 -2.62 0.48 3.29
CA ASP A 48 -3.74 -0.39 2.92
C ASP A 48 -3.63 -1.78 3.54
N THR A 49 -2.45 -2.38 3.51
CA THR A 49 -2.18 -3.69 4.12
C THR A 49 -2.49 -3.68 5.63
N VAL A 50 -2.08 -2.63 6.33
CA VAL A 50 -2.38 -2.49 7.77
C VAL A 50 -3.89 -2.29 7.99
N ARG A 51 -4.56 -1.47 7.18
CA ARG A 51 -6.02 -1.29 7.28
C ARG A 51 -6.78 -2.60 7.05
N ALA A 52 -6.35 -3.43 6.11
CA ALA A 52 -6.92 -4.74 5.88
C ALA A 52 -6.73 -5.66 7.11
N GLY A 53 -5.53 -5.68 7.70
CA GLY A 53 -5.24 -6.43 8.92
C GLY A 53 -6.07 -5.98 10.13
N LEU A 54 -6.18 -4.67 10.34
CA LEU A 54 -7.02 -4.08 11.40
C LEU A 54 -8.50 -4.40 11.19
N THR A 55 -8.98 -4.37 9.94
CA THR A 55 -10.36 -4.75 9.59
C THR A 55 -10.61 -6.21 9.91
N TYR A 56 -9.72 -7.11 9.49
CA TYR A 56 -9.81 -8.53 9.81
C TYR A 56 -9.84 -8.77 11.33
N SER A 57 -8.96 -8.11 12.09
CA SER A 57 -8.95 -8.20 13.55
C SER A 57 -10.25 -7.70 14.18
N ALA A 58 -10.78 -6.56 13.72
CA ALA A 58 -12.05 -6.03 14.20
C ALA A 58 -13.22 -6.98 13.95
N LEU A 59 -13.28 -7.61 12.76
CA LEU A 59 -14.29 -8.61 12.44
C LEU A 59 -14.19 -9.84 13.34
N ASN A 60 -12.98 -10.34 13.59
CA ASN A 60 -12.75 -11.45 14.51
C ASN A 60 -13.22 -11.11 15.94
N ASN A 61 -12.93 -9.90 16.40
CA ASN A 61 -13.37 -9.43 17.71
C ASN A 61 -14.90 -9.28 17.78
N ILE A 62 -15.55 -8.76 16.74
CA ILE A 62 -17.01 -8.70 16.64
C ILE A 62 -17.60 -10.10 16.76
N GLY A 63 -17.08 -11.08 16.00
CA GLY A 63 -17.56 -12.47 16.09
C GLY A 63 -17.42 -13.04 17.51
N THR A 64 -16.30 -12.78 18.17
CA THR A 64 -16.08 -13.18 19.58
C THR A 64 -17.09 -12.54 20.52
N LEU A 65 -17.37 -11.24 20.36
CA LEU A 65 -18.34 -10.52 21.19
C LEU A 65 -19.78 -10.96 20.93
N VAL A 66 -20.14 -11.28 19.68
CA VAL A 66 -21.46 -11.82 19.34
C VAL A 66 -21.66 -13.16 20.03
N GLY A 67 -20.69 -14.07 19.96
CA GLY A 67 -20.77 -15.36 20.67
C GLY A 67 -20.92 -15.18 22.19
N ALA A 68 -20.23 -14.20 22.78
CA ALA A 68 -20.41 -13.86 24.20
C ALA A 68 -21.81 -13.32 24.50
N ALA A 69 -22.36 -12.45 23.65
CA ALA A 69 -23.70 -11.92 23.78
C ALA A 69 -24.77 -13.02 23.70
N GLU A 70 -24.62 -13.98 22.79
CA GLU A 70 -25.50 -15.15 22.66
C GLU A 70 -25.52 -15.99 23.94
N GLN A 71 -24.36 -16.21 24.57
CA GLN A 71 -24.26 -16.93 25.85
C GLN A 71 -24.93 -16.14 26.98
N LEU A 72 -24.70 -14.83 27.06
CA LEU A 72 -25.29 -13.97 28.08
C LEU A 72 -26.81 -13.84 27.92
N MET A 73 -27.33 -13.96 26.70
CA MET A 73 -28.77 -13.97 26.43
C MET A 73 -29.48 -15.14 27.10
N GLN A 74 -28.81 -16.30 27.22
CA GLN A 74 -29.36 -17.48 27.89
C GLN A 74 -29.50 -17.26 29.41
N VAL A 75 -28.66 -16.40 29.99
CA VAL A 75 -28.65 -16.10 31.42
C VAL A 75 -29.58 -14.93 31.77
N ALA A 76 -29.58 -13.88 30.95
CA ALA A 76 -30.36 -12.67 31.17
C ALA A 76 -31.00 -12.16 29.86
N PRO A 77 -32.16 -12.71 29.46
CA PRO A 77 -32.82 -12.37 28.19
C PRO A 77 -33.27 -10.90 28.10
N GLY A 78 -33.62 -10.29 29.23
CA GLY A 78 -33.96 -8.86 29.29
C GLY A 78 -32.79 -7.92 28.96
N GLY A 79 -31.57 -8.45 28.87
CA GLY A 79 -30.35 -7.71 28.56
C GLY A 79 -30.10 -7.43 27.07
N GLN A 80 -30.93 -7.95 26.17
CA GLN A 80 -30.67 -7.93 24.72
C GLN A 80 -30.26 -6.56 24.18
N ALA A 81 -31.05 -5.53 24.49
CA ALA A 81 -30.80 -4.17 24.00
C ALA A 81 -29.43 -3.63 24.45
N TYR A 82 -28.94 -4.02 25.63
CA TYR A 82 -27.63 -3.60 26.13
C TYR A 82 -26.50 -4.32 25.39
N TYR A 83 -26.65 -5.62 25.10
CA TYR A 83 -25.65 -6.37 24.34
C TYR A 83 -25.53 -5.85 22.90
N GLU A 84 -26.65 -5.59 22.24
CA GLU A 84 -26.69 -4.98 20.90
C GLU A 84 -26.06 -3.58 20.89
N ALA A 85 -26.35 -2.75 21.91
CA ALA A 85 -25.74 -1.43 22.03
C ALA A 85 -24.21 -1.51 22.16
N CYS A 86 -23.69 -2.42 22.98
CA CYS A 86 -22.26 -2.64 23.13
C CYS A 86 -21.58 -3.11 21.83
N LEU A 87 -22.20 -4.07 21.12
CA LEU A 87 -21.71 -4.57 19.85
C LEU A 87 -21.64 -3.46 18.78
N ASN A 88 -22.71 -2.68 18.67
CA ASN A 88 -22.78 -1.56 17.73
C ASN A 88 -21.73 -0.48 18.05
N ALA A 89 -21.60 -0.11 19.32
CA ALA A 89 -20.61 0.88 19.75
C ALA A 89 -19.18 0.43 19.42
N TYR A 90 -18.86 -0.85 19.66
CA TYR A 90 -17.57 -1.42 19.30
C TYR A 90 -17.33 -1.38 17.78
N ALA A 91 -18.29 -1.88 17.00
CA ALA A 91 -18.18 -1.96 15.54
C ALA A 91 -17.97 -0.56 14.91
N LEU A 92 -18.74 0.43 15.35
CA LEU A 92 -18.60 1.82 14.91
C LEU A 92 -17.26 2.43 15.34
N GLY A 93 -16.83 2.17 16.58
CA GLY A 93 -15.54 2.62 17.10
C GLY A 93 -14.37 2.07 16.28
N ALA A 94 -14.38 0.77 16.00
CA ALA A 94 -13.38 0.09 15.19
C ALA A 94 -13.36 0.62 13.75
N ALA A 95 -14.52 0.75 13.11
CA ALA A 95 -14.64 1.30 11.76
C ALA A 95 -14.07 2.73 11.68
N ASN A 96 -14.38 3.58 12.66
CA ASN A 96 -13.83 4.93 12.73
C ASN A 96 -12.31 4.95 12.93
N ALA A 97 -11.76 4.06 13.76
CA ALA A 97 -10.32 3.95 13.96
C ALA A 97 -9.60 3.53 12.67
N ILE A 98 -10.14 2.53 11.95
CA ILE A 98 -9.61 2.06 10.65
C ILE A 98 -9.72 3.16 9.58
N ALA A 99 -10.82 3.92 9.57
CA ALA A 99 -11.03 5.04 8.65
C ALA A 99 -9.99 6.15 8.82
N ARG A 100 -9.52 6.38 10.04
CA ARG A 100 -8.54 7.43 10.40
C ARG A 100 -7.08 7.00 10.26
N PHE A 101 -6.83 5.72 9.99
CA PHE A 101 -5.49 5.22 9.78
C PHE A 101 -4.95 5.73 8.42
N GLN A 102 -3.91 6.56 8.46
CA GLN A 102 -3.21 7.14 7.30
C GLN A 102 -1.76 6.69 7.27
#